data_AF-A0A929JUZ1-F1
#
_entry.id   AF-A0A929JUZ1-F1
#
_cell.length_a   1.000
_cell.length_b   1.000
_cell.length_c   1.000
_cell.angle_alpha   90.00
_cell.angle_beta   90.00
_cell.angle_gamma   90.00
#
_symmetry.space_group_name_H-M   'P 1'
#
loop_
_entity.id
_entity.type
_entity.pdbx_description
1 polymer ?
#
loop_
_entity_poly.entity_id
_entity_poly.type
_entity_poly.pdbx_seq_one_letter_code
_entity_poly.pdbx_strand_id
1 'polypeptide(L)' 'GFPKEKRHFKGHLTMGRVKDRVDRTKLQESLEGLARFETGSFTVKSVVLFQSTLRPQGAVYTRLAEVILRSAKNA' A
#
# COMPACT_ATOMS: atom_id res chain seq x y z
N GLY A 1 -3.06 -2.87 23.53
CA GLY A 1 -2.74 -2.03 22.35
C GLY A 1 -1.74 -2.75 21.46
N PHE A 2 -1.53 -2.30 20.23
CA PHE A 2 -0.57 -2.92 19.30
C PHE A 2 0.83 -2.33 19.47
N PRO A 3 1.90 -3.13 19.46
CA PRO A 3 3.26 -2.60 19.54
C PRO A 3 3.57 -1.74 18.31
N LYS A 4 4.31 -0.65 18.53
CA LYS A 4 4.75 0.23 17.44
C LYS A 4 5.69 -0.53 16.51
N GLU A 5 5.47 -0.38 15.20
CA GLU A 5 6.39 -0.87 14.18
C GLU A 5 7.75 -0.20 14.32
N LYS A 6 8.83 -1.00 14.34
CA LYS A 6 10.21 -0.52 14.48
C LYS A 6 10.78 -0.03 13.16
N ARG A 7 10.27 -0.54 12.04
CA ARG A 7 10.72 -0.17 10.70
C ARG A 7 10.25 1.23 10.34
N HIS A 8 11.12 1.99 9.68
CA HIS A 8 10.73 3.27 9.09
C HIS A 8 9.61 3.08 8.07
N PHE A 9 8.68 4.03 8.06
CA PHE A 9 7.63 4.07 7.06
C PHE A 9 8.23 4.34 5.67
N LYS A 10 7.90 3.48 4.71
CA LYS A 10 8.19 3.67 3.29
C LYS A 10 6.87 3.64 2.53
N GLY A 11 6.39 4.79 2.08
CA GLY A 11 5.15 4.89 1.30
C GLY A 11 5.31 4.17 -0.04
N HIS A 12 4.47 3.17 -0.30
CA HIS A 12 4.44 2.44 -1.57
C HIS A 12 3.04 1.85 -1.78
N LEU A 13 2.66 1.62 -3.03
CA LEU A 13 1.46 0.88 -3.38
C LEU A 13 1.83 -0.58 -3.63
N THR A 14 1.29 -1.50 -2.83
CA THR A 14 1.48 -2.94 -3.08
C THR A 14 0.63 -3.34 -4.28
N MET A 15 1.27 -3.68 -5.40
CA MET A 15 0.58 -4.17 -6.61
C MET A 15 0.30 -5.67 -6.58
N GLY A 16 1.13 -6.43 -5.87
CA GLY A 16 1.01 -7.87 -5.76
C GLY A 16 2.00 -8.43 -4.75
N ARG A 17 1.83 -9.71 -4.39
CA ARG A 17 2.76 -10.44 -3.52
C ARG A 17 3.05 -11.78 -4.15
N VAL A 18 4.32 -12.02 -4.46
CA VAL A 18 4.80 -13.30 -4.96
C VAL A 18 4.90 -14.27 -3.77
N LYS A 19 4.17 -15.39 -3.84
CA LYS A 19 4.16 -16.42 -2.78
C LYS A 19 5.15 -17.56 -3.06
N ASP A 20 5.27 -17.93 -4.32
CA ASP A 20 6.10 -19.05 -4.76
C ASP A 20 7.46 -18.59 -5.31
N ARG A 21 8.35 -19.56 -5.53
CA ARG A 21 9.68 -19.28 -6.07
C ARG A 21 9.55 -18.92 -7.56
N VAL A 22 9.76 -17.65 -7.89
CA VAL A 22 9.79 -17.16 -9.27
C VAL A 22 11.23 -17.02 -9.76
N ASP A 23 11.41 -17.19 -11.07
CA ASP A 23 12.66 -16.85 -11.74
C ASP A 23 12.89 -15.34 -11.65
N ARG A 24 13.94 -14.96 -10.92
CA ARG A 24 14.24 -13.54 -10.63
C ARG A 24 14.65 -12.80 -11.89
N THR A 25 15.34 -13.46 -12.82
CA THR A 25 15.82 -12.85 -14.06
C THR A 25 14.63 -12.51 -14.95
N LYS A 26 13.73 -13.48 -15.18
CA LYS A 26 12.51 -13.25 -15.97
C LYS A 26 11.60 -12.20 -15.37
N LEU A 27 11.47 -12.18 -14.04
CA LEU A 27 10.70 -11.14 -13.35
C LEU A 27 11.33 -9.76 -13.58
N GLN A 28 12.65 -9.64 -13.47
CA GLN A 28 13.35 -8.39 -13.71
C GLN A 28 13.14 -7.92 -15.16
N GLU A 29 13.40 -8.77 -16.16
CA GLU A 29 13.22 -8.47 -17.58
C GLU A 29 11.79 -8.00 -17.88
N SER A 30 10.78 -8.65 -17.27
CA SER A 30 9.37 -8.26 -17.43
C SER A 30 9.05 -6.88 -16.83
N LEU A 31 9.83 -6.42 -15.85
CA LEU A 31 9.64 -5.13 -15.19
C LEU A 31 10.49 -4.01 -15.80
N GLU A 32 11.52 -4.32 -16.60
CA GLU A 32 12.40 -3.33 -17.21
C GLU A 32 11.65 -2.31 -18.08
N GLY A 33 10.65 -2.77 -18.83
CA GLY A 33 9.77 -1.89 -19.63
C GLY A 33 8.92 -0.93 -18.78
N LEU A 34 8.77 -1.19 -17.48
CA LEU A 34 8.03 -0.37 -16.53
C LEU A 34 8.93 0.52 -15.67
N ALA A 35 10.25 0.55 -15.91
CA ALA A 35 11.20 1.29 -15.08
C ALA A 35 10.92 2.81 -15.00
N ARG A 36 10.25 3.37 -16.02
CA ARG A 36 9.82 4.78 -16.07
C ARG A 36 8.33 4.97 -15.83
N PHE A 37 7.65 3.95 -15.31
CA PHE A 37 6.23 4.05 -14.99
C PHE A 37 6.02 5.07 -13.87
N GLU A 38 5.25 6.11 -14.17
CA GLU A 38 4.83 7.11 -13.20
C GLU A 38 3.31 7.17 -13.15
N THR A 39 2.77 7.39 -11.96
CA THR A 39 1.35 7.67 -11.75
C THR A 39 1.13 9.17 -11.64
N GLY A 40 -0.07 9.63 -11.97
CA GLY A 40 -0.48 10.99 -11.62
C GLY A 40 -0.38 11.26 -10.11
N SER A 41 0.03 12.47 -9.75
CA SER A 41 -0.01 12.92 -8.37
C SER A 41 -1.45 13.11 -7.90
N PHE A 42 -1.68 12.96 -6.60
CA PHE A 42 -2.99 13.19 -6.01
C PHE A 42 -2.86 13.79 -4.60
N THR A 43 -3.87 14.54 -4.19
CA THR A 43 -3.98 15.05 -2.82
C THR A 43 -4.60 13.99 -1.92
N VAL A 44 -3.91 13.65 -0.83
CA VAL A 44 -4.47 12.77 0.21
C VAL A 44 -5.59 13.51 0.94
N LYS A 45 -6.84 13.02 0.79
CA LYS A 45 -8.02 13.66 1.39
C LYS A 45 -8.35 13.15 2.78
N SER A 46 -7.94 11.93 3.11
CA SER A 46 -8.31 11.29 4.36
C SER A 46 -7.37 10.14 4.74
N VAL A 47 -7.43 9.76 6.00
CA VAL A 47 -6.85 8.53 6.55
C VAL A 47 -7.99 7.64 7.02
N VAL A 48 -7.99 6.38 6.58
CA VAL A 48 -9.04 5.42 6.93
C VAL A 48 -8.44 4.30 7.78
N LEU A 49 -9.06 4.02 8.92
CA LEU A 49 -8.75 2.84 9.73
C LEU A 49 -9.54 1.66 9.16
N PHE A 50 -8.83 0.61 8.76
CA PHE A 50 -9.43 -0.62 8.25
C PHE A 50 -9.27 -1.77 9.23
N GLN A 51 -10.28 -2.64 9.28
CA GLN A 51 -10.20 -3.99 9.82
C GLN A 51 -10.05 -4.99 8.68
N SER A 52 -9.14 -5.95 8.84
CA SER A 52 -9.01 -7.09 7.92
C SER A 52 -9.49 -8.36 8.62
N THR A 53 -10.60 -8.93 8.17
CA THR A 53 -11.08 -10.24 8.61
C THR A 53 -10.59 -11.31 7.64
N LEU A 54 -9.66 -12.15 8.08
CA LEU A 54 -9.09 -13.21 7.26
C LEU A 54 -10.11 -14.34 7.05
N ARG A 55 -10.31 -14.74 5.79
CA ARG A 55 -11.10 -15.92 5.40
C ARG A 55 -10.28 -16.79 4.46
N PRO A 56 -10.62 -18.09 4.31
CA PRO A 56 -9.93 -18.97 3.35
C PRO A 56 -9.91 -18.42 1.92
N GLN A 57 -10.96 -17.69 1.51
CA GLN A 57 -11.08 -17.09 0.18
C GLN A 57 -10.33 -15.74 0.04
N GLY A 58 -9.82 -15.19 1.15
CA GLY A 58 -9.15 -13.88 1.17
C GLY A 58 -9.56 -13.01 2.35
N ALA A 59 -8.84 -11.91 2.55
CA ALA A 59 -9.18 -10.91 3.55
C ALA A 59 -10.39 -10.08 3.11
N VAL A 60 -11.37 -9.92 4.00
CA VAL A 60 -12.46 -8.94 3.84
C VAL A 60 -12.08 -7.69 4.62
N TYR A 61 -12.07 -6.54 3.94
CA TYR A 61 -11.70 -5.26 4.54
C TYR A 61 -12.95 -4.43 4.88
N THR A 62 -13.03 -3.99 6.14
CA THR A 62 -14.10 -3.12 6.63
C THR A 62 -13.53 -1.77 7.03
N ARG A 63 -14.14 -0.68 6.56
CA ARG A 63 -13.81 0.68 6.99
C ARG A 63 -14.39 0.90 8.39
N LEU A 64 -13.53 1.12 9.39
CA LEU A 64 -13.94 1.36 10.77
C LEU A 64 -14.13 2.85 11.07
N ALA A 65 -13.22 3.68 10.56
CA ALA A 65 -13.26 5.12 10.75
C ALA A 65 -12.53 5.82 9.61
N GLU A 66 -12.91 7.07 9.32
CA GLU A 66 -12.24 7.94 8.37
C GLU A 66 -12.01 9.30 9.02
N VAL A 67 -10.78 9.81 8.88
CA VAL A 67 -10.40 11.16 9.31
C VAL A 67 -10.08 11.97 8.07
N ILE A 68 -10.84 13.03 7.83
CA ILE A 68 -10.59 13.97 6.73
C ILE A 68 -9.35 14.80 7.07
N LEU A 69 -8.38 14.79 6.16
CA LEU A 69 -7.22 15.66 6.23
C LEU A 69 -7.61 17.03 5.68
N ARG A 70 -7.42 18.06 6.49
CA ARG A 70 -7.51 19.45 6.05
C ARG A 70 -6.14 19.85 5.51
N SER A 71 -6.10 20.63 4.43
CA SER A 71 -4.85 21.24 3.97
C SER A 71 -4.22 21.99 5.14
N ALA A 72 -2.92 21.78 5.35
CA ALA A 72 -2.16 22.59 6.28
C ALA A 72 -2.36 24.07 5.90
N LYS A 73 -2.77 24.91 6.85
CA LYS A 73 -2.53 26.34 6.71
C LYS A 73 -1.02 26.48 6.73
N ASN A 74 -0.42 26.89 5.60
CA ASN A 74 1.00 27.23 5.56
C ASN A 74 1.29 28.19 6.71
N ALA A 75 2.20 27.81 7.60
CA ALA A 75 2.80 28.69 8.59
C ALA A 75 3.99 29.41 7.96
#